data_AF-A0A4R6EYM9-F1
#
_entry.id   AF-A0A4R6EYM9-F1
#
_cell.length_a   1.000
_cell.length_b   1.000
_cell.length_c   1.000
_cell.angle_alpha   90.00
_cell.angle_beta   90.00
_cell.angle_gamma   90.00
#
_symmetry.space_group_name_H-M   'P 1'
#
loop_
_entity.id
_entity.type
_entity.pdbx_description
1 polymer ?
#
loop_
_entity_poly.entity_id
_entity_poly.type
_entity_poly.pdbx_seq_one_letter_code
_entity_poly.pdbx_strand_id
1 'polypeptide(L)'
;MTVAKRNKREKADPELVKLADSLLANYQKPEDLIGENGLLKQLTRMLVERALEAEMSEHLGHGKSEAVTNATGNTRNGHSTKTLQGEFGELPLNIPRDRQGAFEPKLVERHQTRWTGFDDKIISLYARGLSVREIQGHLEEMYGTEVSPTLISAVTDAVSDEVKVWQARALDALYPIVYLDCIHVKVRDSGAVRTKAVYLAIGVNMAGHKEVLGLWIAQTEGAKFWLQVVTELKTRGVQDIFIACVDGLKGFPEAIEAVYPEAAVQLCIVHMVRNSLNFVPWKMQREVAADLKTIYTSSTVELAEQMLGAFEARWDKDYPSIGQSWRRNWARVIPFFDYPPEIRKVIYTTNAIESINMSLRKVIKTRSSFPTDEAVTKLFYLALNNISKKWTMPIRDWKAALNRFTIQFEERLVPG
;
A
#
# COMPACT_ATOMS: atom_id res chain seq x y z
N MET A 1 -14.55 17.42 27.56
CA MET A 1 -15.73 17.44 26.68
C MET A 1 -15.47 18.41 25.55
N THR A 2 -14.93 17.93 24.43
CA THR A 2 -14.62 18.76 23.25
C THR A 2 -15.88 18.84 22.39
N VAL A 3 -16.49 20.02 22.36
CA VAL A 3 -17.69 20.30 21.57
C VAL A 3 -17.33 20.15 20.09
N ALA A 4 -17.96 19.18 19.41
CA ALA A 4 -17.83 19.02 17.97
C ALA A 4 -18.29 20.32 17.29
N LYS A 5 -17.39 20.98 16.54
CA LYS A 5 -17.75 22.09 15.65
C LYS A 5 -18.78 21.55 14.67
N ARG A 6 -20.05 21.95 14.83
CA ARG A 6 -21.13 21.72 13.87
C ARG A 6 -20.66 22.30 12.53
N ASN A 7 -20.47 21.45 11.51
CA ASN A 7 -20.24 21.90 10.15
C ASN A 7 -21.39 22.84 9.77
N LYS A 8 -21.05 24.11 9.51
CA LYS A 8 -21.98 25.11 9.00
C LYS A 8 -22.41 24.61 7.61
N ARG A 9 -23.66 24.16 7.46
CA ARG A 9 -24.20 23.80 6.14
C ARG A 9 -24.08 25.03 5.25
N GLU A 10 -23.25 24.96 4.21
CA GLU A 10 -23.27 25.96 3.14
C GLU A 10 -24.69 26.01 2.57
N LYS A 11 -25.24 27.23 2.45
CA LYS A 11 -26.53 27.41 1.78
C LYS A 11 -26.28 27.15 0.29
N ALA A 12 -26.98 26.17 -0.26
CA ALA A 12 -26.96 25.90 -1.70
C ALA A 12 -27.41 27.14 -2.47
N ASP A 13 -26.78 27.39 -3.62
CA ASP A 13 -27.13 28.48 -4.52
C ASP A 13 -28.62 28.40 -4.90
N PRO A 14 -29.43 29.43 -4.61
CA PRO A 14 -30.86 29.44 -4.91
C PRO A 14 -31.19 29.16 -6.38
N GLU A 15 -30.33 29.55 -7.32
CA GLU A 15 -30.54 29.29 -8.75
C GLU A 15 -30.32 27.81 -9.09
N LEU A 16 -29.32 27.17 -8.47
CA LEU A 16 -29.09 25.73 -8.63
C LEU A 16 -30.19 24.89 -7.98
N VAL A 17 -30.77 25.35 -6.87
CA VAL A 17 -31.91 24.69 -6.24
C VAL A 17 -33.14 24.74 -7.16
N LYS A 18 -33.48 25.91 -7.71
CA LYS A 18 -34.58 26.04 -8.68
C LYS A 18 -34.35 25.18 -9.93
N LEU A 19 -33.11 25.13 -10.42
CA LEU A 19 -32.76 24.29 -11.57
C LEU A 19 -32.96 22.81 -11.23
N ALA A 20 -32.51 22.36 -10.06
CA ALA A 20 -32.72 20.99 -9.60
C ALA A 20 -34.21 20.64 -9.49
N ASP A 21 -35.02 21.53 -8.90
CA ASP A 21 -36.47 21.35 -8.81
C ASP A 21 -37.13 21.25 -10.20
N SER A 22 -36.67 22.06 -11.16
CA SER A 22 -37.17 22.01 -12.54
C SER A 22 -36.80 20.72 -13.28
N LEU A 23 -35.57 20.22 -13.06
CA LEU A 23 -35.09 19.00 -13.69
C LEU A 23 -35.76 17.75 -13.11
N LEU A 24 -36.14 17.80 -11.82
CA LEU A 24 -36.83 16.70 -11.13
C LEU A 24 -38.36 16.76 -11.24
N ALA A 25 -38.93 17.73 -11.97
CA ALA A 25 -40.38 17.92 -12.08
C ALA A 25 -41.15 16.66 -12.58
N ASN A 26 -40.49 15.80 -13.35
CA ASN A 26 -41.06 14.57 -13.91
C ASN A 26 -40.46 13.29 -13.29
N TYR A 27 -39.73 13.40 -12.17
CA TYR A 27 -39.12 12.25 -11.51
C TYR A 27 -40.18 11.39 -10.83
N GLN A 28 -40.31 10.12 -11.24
CA GLN A 28 -41.28 9.19 -10.65
C GLN A 28 -40.63 7.98 -9.99
N LYS A 29 -39.49 7.51 -10.54
CA LYS A 29 -38.76 6.35 -10.03
C LYS A 29 -37.24 6.56 -10.13
N PRO A 30 -36.42 5.84 -9.32
CA PRO A 30 -34.97 5.99 -9.32
C PRO A 30 -34.34 5.87 -10.71
N GLU A 31 -34.86 5.00 -11.57
CA GLU A 31 -34.36 4.76 -12.92
C GLU A 31 -34.47 6.00 -13.83
N ASP A 32 -35.39 6.93 -13.55
CA ASP A 32 -35.53 8.19 -14.30
C ASP A 32 -34.33 9.12 -14.07
N LEU A 33 -33.65 8.98 -12.92
CA LEU A 33 -32.48 9.77 -12.56
C LEU A 33 -31.17 9.06 -12.91
N ILE A 34 -31.06 7.77 -12.54
CA ILE A 34 -29.79 7.00 -12.58
C ILE A 34 -29.80 5.82 -13.58
N GLY A 35 -30.90 5.54 -14.28
CA GLY A 35 -30.98 4.44 -15.24
C GLY A 35 -30.15 4.67 -16.51
N GLU A 36 -30.15 3.68 -17.41
CA GLU A 36 -29.37 3.70 -18.65
C GLU A 36 -29.65 4.92 -19.56
N ASN A 37 -30.87 5.48 -19.46
CA ASN A 37 -31.30 6.71 -20.11
C ASN A 37 -31.69 7.81 -19.10
N GLY A 38 -31.22 7.69 -17.86
CA GLY A 38 -31.55 8.60 -16.76
C GLY A 38 -31.04 10.02 -16.98
N LEU A 39 -31.69 10.96 -16.29
CA LEU A 39 -31.44 12.39 -16.39
C LEU A 39 -29.95 12.75 -16.16
N LEU A 40 -29.26 12.11 -15.22
CA LEU A 40 -27.85 12.41 -14.94
C LEU A 40 -26.94 12.12 -16.13
N LYS A 41 -27.19 11.02 -16.84
CA LYS A 41 -26.42 10.64 -18.03
C LYS A 41 -26.66 11.61 -19.19
N GLN A 42 -27.91 12.00 -19.40
CA GLN A 42 -28.27 13.00 -20.41
C GLN A 42 -27.66 14.38 -20.11
N LEU A 43 -27.73 14.83 -18.85
CA LEU A 43 -27.11 16.08 -18.41
C LEU A 43 -25.59 16.05 -18.60
N THR A 44 -24.94 14.94 -18.21
CA THR A 44 -23.50 14.78 -18.39
C THR A 44 -23.12 14.85 -19.87
N ARG A 45 -23.86 14.16 -20.75
CA ARG A 45 -23.70 14.28 -22.21
C ARG A 45 -23.77 15.73 -22.68
N MET A 46 -24.84 16.43 -22.30
CA MET A 46 -25.08 17.81 -22.74
C MET A 46 -24.01 18.78 -22.24
N LEU A 47 -23.53 18.61 -21.02
CA LEU A 47 -22.47 19.45 -20.45
C LEU A 47 -21.14 19.22 -21.16
N VAL A 48 -20.78 17.95 -21.41
CA VAL A 48 -19.54 17.60 -22.12
C VAL A 48 -19.58 18.10 -23.57
N GLU A 49 -20.68 17.87 -24.30
CA GLU A 49 -20.82 18.36 -25.68
C GLU A 49 -20.74 19.90 -25.73
N ARG A 50 -21.37 20.62 -24.78
CA ARG A 50 -21.28 22.09 -24.72
C ARG A 50 -19.88 22.60 -24.38
N ALA A 51 -19.16 21.93 -23.50
CA ALA A 51 -17.78 22.29 -23.18
C ALA A 51 -16.87 22.10 -24.40
N LEU A 52 -17.02 20.98 -25.13
CA LEU A 52 -16.29 20.75 -26.38
C LEU A 52 -16.62 21.80 -27.46
N GLU A 53 -17.87 22.24 -27.53
CA GLU A 53 -18.28 23.33 -28.43
C GLU A 53 -17.65 24.68 -28.07
N ALA A 54 -17.47 24.95 -26.77
CA ALA A 54 -16.77 26.13 -26.27
C ALA A 54 -15.27 26.07 -26.59
N GLU A 55 -14.61 24.92 -26.36
CA GLU A 55 -13.22 24.69 -26.76
C GLU A 55 -13.02 24.90 -28.27
N MET A 56 -13.97 24.44 -29.09
CA MET A 56 -13.93 24.65 -30.55
C MET A 56 -14.06 26.13 -30.93
N SER A 57 -14.93 26.89 -30.26
CA SER A 57 -15.05 28.34 -30.50
C SER A 57 -13.76 29.07 -30.13
N GLU A 58 -13.13 28.69 -29.02
CA GLU A 58 -11.85 29.24 -28.58
C GLU A 58 -10.73 28.90 -29.58
N HIS A 59 -10.65 27.64 -30.02
CA HIS A 59 -9.67 27.20 -31.02
C HIS A 59 -9.80 27.95 -32.35
N LEU A 60 -11.02 28.18 -32.83
CA LEU A 60 -11.28 28.85 -34.10
C LEU A 60 -11.29 30.38 -34.00
N GLY A 61 -11.45 30.95 -32.80
CA GLY A 61 -11.57 32.39 -32.57
C GLY A 61 -12.92 33.00 -32.97
N HIS A 62 -13.92 32.16 -33.26
CA HIS A 62 -15.27 32.60 -33.61
C HIS A 62 -16.34 31.55 -33.25
N GLY A 63 -17.57 32.02 -33.03
CA GLY A 63 -18.72 31.21 -32.69
C GLY A 63 -19.31 30.43 -33.87
N LYS A 64 -20.35 29.65 -33.58
CA LYS A 64 -21.12 28.91 -34.58
C LYS A 64 -21.91 29.90 -35.44
N SER A 65 -21.71 29.84 -36.76
CA SER A 65 -22.36 30.73 -37.74
C SER A 65 -21.96 32.20 -37.66
N GLU A 66 -20.85 32.51 -36.97
CA GLU A 66 -20.25 33.83 -36.98
C GLU A 66 -19.28 33.99 -38.18
N ALA A 67 -18.96 35.23 -38.53
CA ALA A 67 -17.98 35.52 -39.57
C ALA A 67 -16.61 34.93 -39.19
N VAL A 68 -15.90 34.38 -40.18
CA VAL A 68 -14.59 33.77 -39.96
C VAL A 68 -13.56 34.89 -39.70
N THR A 69 -13.05 34.94 -38.47
CA THR A 69 -12.11 35.98 -37.99
C THR A 69 -10.67 35.48 -37.89
N ASN A 70 -10.42 34.18 -38.11
CA ASN A 70 -9.09 33.60 -37.98
C ASN A 70 -8.23 33.76 -39.25
N ALA A 71 -6.92 33.89 -39.05
CA ALA A 71 -5.97 34.07 -40.15
C ALA A 71 -5.83 32.82 -41.06
N THR A 72 -6.16 31.64 -40.54
CA THR A 72 -6.07 30.36 -41.25
C THR A 72 -7.29 30.08 -42.14
N GLY A 73 -8.37 30.86 -42.01
CA GLY A 73 -9.64 30.61 -42.67
C GLY A 73 -10.29 29.28 -42.27
N ASN A 74 -9.88 28.70 -41.14
CA ASN A 74 -10.38 27.40 -40.69
C ASN A 74 -11.83 27.54 -40.19
N THR A 75 -12.67 26.57 -40.49
CA THR A 75 -14.09 26.59 -40.15
C THR A 75 -14.53 25.29 -39.51
N ARG A 76 -15.67 25.31 -38.82
CA ARG A 76 -16.34 24.11 -38.31
C ARG A 76 -16.76 23.21 -39.47
N ASN A 77 -16.71 21.89 -39.27
CA ASN A 77 -17.05 20.86 -40.26
C ASN A 77 -17.82 19.68 -39.63
N GLY A 78 -18.92 20.01 -38.97
CA GLY A 78 -19.80 19.02 -38.33
C GLY A 78 -19.18 18.35 -37.10
N HIS A 79 -19.59 17.11 -36.85
CA HIS A 79 -19.22 16.34 -35.65
C HIS A 79 -18.77 14.92 -36.03
N SER A 80 -17.92 14.33 -35.21
CA SER A 80 -17.68 12.87 -35.18
C SER A 80 -18.34 12.27 -33.96
N THR A 81 -18.86 11.05 -34.11
CA THR A 81 -19.35 10.27 -32.99
C THR A 81 -18.19 9.63 -32.24
N LYS A 82 -18.24 9.68 -30.90
CA LYS A 82 -17.31 8.97 -30.03
C LYS A 82 -18.07 8.47 -28.80
N THR A 83 -17.93 7.19 -28.47
CA THR A 83 -18.49 6.64 -27.22
C THR A 83 -17.42 6.70 -26.13
N LEU A 84 -17.72 7.40 -25.03
CA LEU A 84 -16.91 7.39 -23.82
C LEU A 84 -17.44 6.36 -22.82
N GLN A 85 -16.54 5.59 -22.23
CA GLN A 85 -16.83 4.69 -21.12
C GLN A 85 -16.50 5.40 -19.80
N GLY A 86 -17.44 5.44 -18.86
CA GLY A 86 -17.25 6.10 -17.57
C GLY A 86 -18.20 5.59 -16.49
N GLU A 87 -18.29 6.34 -15.38
CA GLU A 87 -19.14 5.94 -14.24
C GLU A 87 -20.65 5.92 -14.56
N PHE A 88 -21.04 6.53 -15.67
CA PHE A 88 -22.40 6.59 -16.22
C PHE A 88 -22.67 5.53 -17.30
N GLY A 89 -21.78 4.52 -17.43
CA GLY A 89 -21.80 3.54 -18.51
C GLY A 89 -21.28 4.11 -19.83
N GLU A 90 -21.85 3.69 -20.95
CA GLU A 90 -21.52 4.23 -22.28
C GLU A 90 -22.19 5.58 -22.54
N LEU A 91 -21.39 6.59 -22.85
CA LEU A 91 -21.84 7.94 -23.19
C LEU A 91 -21.48 8.26 -24.65
N PRO A 92 -22.43 8.12 -25.58
CA PRO A 92 -22.22 8.56 -26.95
C PRO A 92 -22.16 10.09 -27.00
N LEU A 93 -21.05 10.62 -27.51
CA LEU A 93 -20.77 12.04 -27.66
C LEU A 93 -20.64 12.43 -29.12
N ASN A 94 -21.14 13.61 -29.44
CA ASN A 94 -20.86 14.30 -30.69
C ASN A 94 -19.71 15.29 -30.49
N ILE A 95 -18.52 14.95 -31.00
CA ILE A 95 -17.32 15.79 -30.87
C ILE A 95 -17.25 16.73 -32.07
N PRO A 96 -17.18 18.06 -31.86
CA PRO A 96 -17.08 19.03 -32.96
C PRO A 96 -15.78 18.85 -33.72
N ARG A 97 -15.82 19.09 -35.03
CA ARG A 97 -14.66 19.01 -35.92
C ARG A 97 -14.44 20.32 -36.64
N ASP A 98 -13.17 20.61 -36.91
CA ASP A 98 -12.75 21.66 -37.82
C ASP A 98 -12.46 21.09 -39.21
N ARG A 99 -12.40 21.97 -40.21
CA ARG A 99 -12.20 21.59 -41.62
C ARG A 99 -10.76 21.14 -41.89
N GLN A 100 -9.80 21.72 -41.18
CA GLN A 100 -8.37 21.42 -41.33
C GLN A 100 -7.91 20.23 -40.48
N GLY A 101 -8.74 19.73 -39.56
CA GLY A 101 -8.39 18.63 -38.67
C GLY A 101 -7.29 19.01 -37.67
N ALA A 102 -7.20 20.28 -37.28
CA ALA A 102 -6.22 20.83 -36.34
C ALA A 102 -6.76 20.91 -34.91
N PHE A 103 -8.05 20.67 -34.68
CA PHE A 103 -8.63 20.79 -33.34
C PHE A 103 -8.23 19.64 -32.41
N GLU A 104 -7.56 19.95 -31.31
CA GLU A 104 -7.18 19.01 -30.25
C GLU A 104 -7.99 19.34 -28.97
N PRO A 105 -9.08 18.62 -28.69
CA PRO A 105 -9.90 18.88 -27.51
C PRO A 105 -9.15 18.53 -26.22
N LYS A 106 -9.34 19.34 -25.17
CA LYS A 106 -8.68 19.17 -23.87
C LYS A 106 -9.53 18.35 -22.90
N LEU A 107 -10.85 18.55 -22.90
CA LEU A 107 -11.77 17.80 -22.04
C LEU A 107 -11.84 16.31 -22.40
N VAL A 108 -11.81 16.00 -23.69
CA VAL A 108 -11.83 14.62 -24.21
C VAL A 108 -10.83 14.51 -25.36
N GLU A 109 -9.62 14.06 -25.06
CA GLU A 109 -8.50 14.01 -26.00
C GLU A 109 -8.80 13.15 -27.24
N ARG A 110 -8.03 13.35 -28.31
CA ARG A 110 -8.13 12.52 -29.52
C ARG A 110 -7.90 11.05 -29.15
N HIS A 111 -8.73 10.16 -29.68
CA HIS A 111 -8.71 8.72 -29.39
C HIS A 111 -8.97 8.30 -27.92
N GLN A 112 -9.13 9.24 -26.98
CA GLN A 112 -9.56 8.91 -25.62
C GLN A 112 -10.97 8.35 -25.63
N THR A 113 -11.14 7.09 -25.25
CA THR A 113 -12.43 6.39 -25.14
C THR A 113 -12.91 6.24 -23.69
N ARG A 114 -12.15 6.74 -22.71
CA ARG A 114 -12.41 6.56 -21.28
C ARG A 114 -12.54 7.88 -20.55
N TRP A 115 -13.48 7.96 -19.60
CA TRP A 115 -13.59 9.07 -18.67
C TRP A 115 -12.48 9.02 -17.62
N THR A 116 -11.95 10.17 -17.24
CA THR A 116 -10.91 10.30 -16.20
C THR A 116 -11.40 9.74 -14.86
N GLY A 117 -10.62 8.87 -14.23
CA GLY A 117 -10.95 8.24 -12.93
C GLY A 117 -11.55 6.83 -13.01
N PHE A 118 -11.89 6.32 -14.20
CA PHE A 118 -12.33 4.91 -14.36
C PHE A 118 -11.18 3.93 -14.06
N ASP A 119 -9.98 4.23 -14.57
CA ASP A 119 -8.78 3.43 -14.35
C ASP A 119 -8.41 3.39 -12.85
N ASP A 120 -8.63 4.48 -12.11
CA ASP A 120 -8.41 4.54 -10.66
C ASP A 120 -9.31 3.55 -9.93
N LYS A 121 -10.56 3.34 -10.37
CA LYS A 121 -11.46 2.33 -9.76
C LYS A 121 -10.95 0.92 -10.01
N ILE A 122 -10.48 0.62 -11.22
CA ILE A 122 -9.88 -0.67 -11.54
C ILE A 122 -8.67 -0.92 -10.63
N ILE A 123 -7.75 0.05 -10.53
CA ILE A 123 -6.57 -0.03 -9.66
C ILE A 123 -7.00 -0.21 -8.20
N SER A 124 -8.01 0.53 -7.75
CA SER A 124 -8.55 0.49 -6.40
C SER A 124 -9.16 -0.88 -6.05
N LEU A 125 -9.91 -1.49 -6.97
CA LEU A 125 -10.47 -2.84 -6.80
C LEU A 125 -9.36 -3.90 -6.82
N TYR A 126 -8.42 -3.80 -7.75
CA TYR A 126 -7.27 -4.69 -7.82
C TYR A 126 -6.44 -4.64 -6.54
N ALA A 127 -6.14 -3.44 -6.03
CA ALA A 127 -5.40 -3.22 -4.78
C ALA A 127 -6.09 -3.80 -3.54
N ARG A 128 -7.41 -4.05 -3.60
CA ARG A 128 -8.19 -4.71 -2.53
C ARG A 128 -8.17 -6.24 -2.64
N GLY A 129 -7.54 -6.79 -3.67
CA GLY A 129 -7.33 -8.23 -3.85
C GLY A 129 -8.21 -8.88 -4.90
N LEU A 130 -9.15 -8.14 -5.51
CA LEU A 130 -10.04 -8.70 -6.53
C LEU A 130 -9.22 -9.17 -7.73
N SER A 131 -9.58 -10.33 -8.27
CA SER A 131 -9.06 -10.86 -9.52
C SER A 131 -9.63 -10.11 -10.71
N VAL A 132 -9.00 -10.24 -11.88
CA VAL A 132 -9.47 -9.60 -13.12
C VAL A 132 -10.92 -9.97 -13.44
N ARG A 133 -11.33 -11.23 -13.19
CA ARG A 133 -12.70 -11.70 -13.42
C ARG A 133 -13.70 -11.12 -12.42
N GLU A 134 -13.32 -11.00 -11.15
CA GLU A 134 -14.16 -10.36 -10.12
C GLU A 134 -14.32 -8.86 -10.39
N ILE A 135 -13.26 -8.19 -10.86
CA ILE A 135 -13.33 -6.79 -11.29
C ILE A 135 -14.27 -6.66 -12.48
N GLN A 136 -14.14 -7.51 -13.51
CA GLN A 136 -15.04 -7.51 -14.67
C GLN A 136 -16.50 -7.63 -14.23
N GLY A 137 -16.85 -8.65 -13.45
CA GLY A 137 -18.23 -8.86 -12.99
C GLY A 137 -18.73 -7.69 -12.15
N HIS A 138 -17.89 -7.14 -11.27
CA HIS A 138 -18.28 -5.99 -10.46
C HIS A 138 -18.52 -4.72 -11.30
N LEU A 139 -17.69 -4.48 -12.31
CA LEU A 139 -17.86 -3.35 -13.22
C LEU A 139 -19.10 -3.52 -14.11
N GLU A 140 -19.39 -4.74 -14.56
CA GLU A 140 -20.60 -5.05 -15.32
C GLU A 140 -21.87 -4.82 -14.48
N GLU A 141 -21.90 -5.28 -13.23
CA GLU A 141 -23.01 -5.04 -12.31
C GLU A 141 -23.24 -3.54 -12.01
N MET A 142 -22.15 -2.78 -11.89
CA MET A 142 -22.24 -1.34 -11.57
C MET A 142 -22.60 -0.48 -12.77
N TYR A 143 -22.06 -0.79 -13.95
CA TYR A 143 -22.09 0.10 -15.12
C TYR A 143 -22.91 -0.44 -16.30
N GLY A 144 -23.42 -1.67 -16.22
CA GLY A 144 -24.26 -2.29 -17.25
C GLY A 144 -23.55 -2.54 -18.58
N THR A 145 -22.21 -2.51 -18.59
CA THR A 145 -21.38 -2.70 -19.79
C THR A 145 -20.25 -3.69 -19.52
N GLU A 146 -19.98 -4.54 -20.50
CA GLU A 146 -18.95 -5.57 -20.40
C GLU A 146 -17.54 -4.94 -20.53
N VAL A 147 -16.78 -4.99 -19.45
CA VAL A 147 -15.39 -4.53 -19.42
C VAL A 147 -14.46 -5.71 -19.72
N SER A 148 -13.69 -5.64 -20.80
CA SER A 148 -12.84 -6.78 -21.18
C SER A 148 -11.73 -7.08 -20.15
N PRO A 149 -11.38 -8.35 -19.91
CA PRO A 149 -10.24 -8.73 -19.06
C PRO A 149 -8.89 -8.14 -19.54
N THR A 150 -8.74 -7.98 -20.85
CA THR A 150 -7.56 -7.37 -21.47
C THR A 150 -7.41 -5.91 -21.06
N LEU A 151 -8.52 -5.17 -21.03
CA LEU A 151 -8.57 -3.79 -20.57
C LEU A 151 -8.14 -3.67 -19.10
N ILE A 152 -8.72 -4.49 -18.22
CA ILE A 152 -8.36 -4.49 -16.79
C ILE A 152 -6.88 -4.81 -16.61
N SER A 153 -6.35 -5.78 -17.36
CA SER A 153 -4.94 -6.16 -17.30
C SER A 153 -4.04 -4.99 -17.71
N ALA A 154 -4.32 -4.35 -18.85
CA ALA A 154 -3.56 -3.20 -19.35
C ALA A 154 -3.53 -2.03 -18.35
N VAL A 155 -4.65 -1.73 -17.70
CA VAL A 155 -4.70 -0.70 -16.65
C VAL A 155 -3.82 -1.08 -15.45
N THR A 156 -3.86 -2.34 -15.02
CA THR A 156 -3.00 -2.79 -13.92
C THR A 156 -1.52 -2.88 -14.32
N ASP A 157 -1.21 -3.13 -15.59
CA ASP A 157 0.16 -3.21 -16.11
C ASP A 157 0.83 -1.83 -16.18
N ALA A 158 0.06 -0.76 -16.37
CA ALA A 158 0.58 0.61 -16.30
C ALA A 158 1.25 0.94 -14.94
N VAL A 159 0.85 0.23 -13.87
CA VAL A 159 1.44 0.38 -12.52
C VAL A 159 2.86 -0.21 -12.46
N SER A 160 3.27 -1.08 -13.39
CA SER A 160 4.59 -1.72 -13.35
C SER A 160 5.74 -0.72 -13.42
N ASP A 161 5.58 0.40 -14.13
CA ASP A 161 6.65 1.41 -14.20
C ASP A 161 6.75 2.22 -12.90
N GLU A 162 5.62 2.52 -12.25
CA GLU A 162 5.62 3.11 -10.91
C GLU A 162 6.30 2.20 -9.88
N VAL A 163 6.07 0.88 -9.97
CA VAL A 163 6.71 -0.11 -9.09
C VAL A 163 8.22 -0.07 -9.24
N LYS A 164 8.74 -0.01 -10.46
CA LYS A 164 10.19 0.06 -10.73
C LYS A 164 10.79 1.34 -10.15
N VAL A 165 10.15 2.48 -10.39
CA VAL A 165 10.59 3.78 -9.83
C VAL A 165 10.58 3.73 -8.30
N TRP A 166 9.52 3.17 -7.70
CA TRP A 166 9.39 3.04 -6.26
C TRP A 166 10.46 2.10 -5.65
N GLN A 167 10.80 0.99 -6.33
CA GLN A 167 11.86 0.08 -5.90
C GLN A 167 13.26 0.70 -6.03
N ALA A 168 13.48 1.57 -7.02
CA ALA A 168 14.78 2.22 -7.25
C ALA A 168 14.97 3.54 -6.49
N ARG A 169 13.93 4.05 -5.81
CA ARG A 169 14.00 5.37 -5.17
C ARG A 169 15.10 5.44 -4.10
N ALA A 170 15.69 6.62 -3.97
CA ALA A 170 16.61 6.94 -2.88
C ALA A 170 15.91 6.85 -1.52
N LEU A 171 16.64 6.36 -0.52
CA LEU A 171 16.19 6.21 0.86
C LEU A 171 16.96 7.16 1.78
N ASP A 172 16.41 7.45 2.96
CA ASP A 172 17.09 8.25 3.97
C ASP A 172 18.39 7.56 4.42
N ALA A 173 19.39 8.36 4.81
CA ALA A 173 20.69 7.86 5.23
C ALA A 173 20.62 7.03 6.53
N LEU A 174 19.64 7.30 7.39
CA LEU A 174 19.54 6.69 8.71
C LEU A 174 18.10 6.28 9.01
N TYR A 175 17.92 5.01 9.40
CA TYR A 175 16.69 4.50 9.96
C TYR A 175 16.95 3.90 11.36
N PRO A 176 16.48 4.54 12.46
CA PRO A 176 16.65 4.01 13.80
C PRO A 176 16.19 2.57 14.00
N ILE A 177 15.09 2.17 13.37
CA ILE A 177 14.57 0.82 13.47
C ILE A 177 14.21 0.32 12.07
N VAL A 178 14.70 -0.86 11.71
CA VAL A 178 14.32 -1.56 10.49
C VAL A 178 13.77 -2.94 10.85
N TYR A 179 12.56 -3.25 10.38
CA TYR A 179 11.95 -4.56 10.48
C TYR A 179 12.09 -5.29 9.14
N LEU A 180 12.58 -6.53 9.20
CA LEU A 180 12.75 -7.39 8.04
C LEU A 180 12.00 -8.70 8.30
N ASP A 181 11.10 -9.05 7.39
CA ASP A 181 10.29 -10.26 7.49
C ASP A 181 9.94 -10.76 6.09
N CYS A 182 9.45 -11.98 5.99
CA CYS A 182 8.99 -12.56 4.75
C CYS A 182 7.54 -13.07 4.84
N ILE A 183 6.85 -13.06 3.70
CA ILE A 183 5.57 -13.76 3.54
C ILE A 183 5.64 -14.71 2.36
N HIS A 184 5.05 -15.89 2.55
CA HIS A 184 5.04 -16.93 1.54
C HIS A 184 3.79 -16.80 0.66
N VAL A 185 3.99 -16.83 -0.66
CA VAL A 185 2.92 -16.74 -1.67
C VAL A 185 3.05 -17.87 -2.69
N LYS A 186 1.93 -18.28 -3.28
CA LYS A 186 1.92 -19.30 -4.34
C LYS A 186 1.96 -18.63 -5.70
N VAL A 187 2.98 -18.92 -6.51
CA VAL A 187 3.15 -18.36 -7.86
C VAL A 187 3.32 -19.49 -8.87
N ARG A 188 2.75 -19.33 -10.06
CA ARG A 188 3.01 -20.21 -11.21
C ARG A 188 4.37 -19.86 -11.78
N ASP A 189 5.26 -20.83 -11.80
CA ASP A 189 6.61 -20.70 -12.33
C ASP A 189 6.94 -21.96 -13.12
N SER A 190 7.30 -21.79 -14.40
CA SER A 190 7.70 -22.87 -15.29
C SER A 190 6.65 -24.00 -15.38
N GLY A 191 5.37 -23.62 -15.45
CA GLY A 191 4.23 -24.55 -15.56
C GLY A 191 3.75 -25.17 -14.25
N ALA A 192 4.43 -24.95 -13.12
CA ALA A 192 4.06 -25.49 -11.81
C ALA A 192 3.77 -24.38 -10.78
N VAL A 193 2.85 -24.62 -9.85
CA VAL A 193 2.63 -23.71 -8.72
C VAL A 193 3.68 -23.98 -7.66
N ARG A 194 4.50 -22.97 -7.36
CA ARG A 194 5.55 -23.01 -6.34
C ARG A 194 5.24 -22.00 -5.23
N THR A 195 5.60 -22.34 -4.00
CA THR A 195 5.60 -21.37 -2.91
C THR A 195 6.90 -20.58 -2.97
N LYS A 196 6.82 -19.26 -3.09
CA LYS A 196 7.95 -18.32 -3.09
C LYS A 196 7.90 -17.45 -1.84
N ALA A 197 9.07 -16.99 -1.39
CA ALA A 197 9.20 -16.04 -0.29
C ALA A 197 9.20 -14.61 -0.84
N VAL A 198 8.36 -13.76 -0.26
CA VAL A 198 8.34 -12.32 -0.52
C VAL A 198 8.90 -11.60 0.69
N TYR A 199 10.05 -10.98 0.51
CA TYR A 199 10.82 -10.27 1.52
C TYR A 199 10.31 -8.83 1.59
N LEU A 200 10.12 -8.34 2.81
CA LEU A 200 9.62 -6.99 3.08
C LEU A 200 10.55 -6.30 4.08
N ALA A 201 10.92 -5.06 3.76
CA ALA A 201 11.67 -4.19 4.66
C ALA A 201 10.82 -2.96 5.03
N ILE A 202 10.71 -2.67 6.34
CA ILE A 202 9.99 -1.50 6.86
C ILE A 202 10.93 -0.74 7.78
N GLY A 203 11.17 0.53 7.49
CA GLY A 203 11.93 1.42 8.34
C GLY A 203 11.03 2.29 9.21
N VAL A 204 11.55 2.73 10.34
CA VAL A 204 11.06 3.87 11.11
C VAL A 204 12.09 4.96 10.95
N ASN A 205 11.70 6.11 10.39
CA ASN A 205 12.62 7.23 10.21
C ASN A 205 12.83 8.02 11.51
N MET A 206 13.70 9.03 11.47
CA MET A 206 14.00 9.89 12.61
C MET A 206 12.79 10.64 13.17
N ALA A 207 11.80 10.93 12.32
CA ALA A 207 10.54 11.54 12.73
C ALA A 207 9.55 10.54 13.36
N GLY A 208 9.88 9.25 13.39
CA GLY A 208 9.03 8.19 13.96
C GLY A 208 7.96 7.69 13.01
N HIS A 209 8.04 8.04 11.73
CA HIS A 209 7.11 7.57 10.71
C HIS A 209 7.60 6.25 10.13
N LYS A 210 6.66 5.33 9.93
CA LYS A 210 6.93 4.07 9.26
C LYS A 210 7.00 4.29 7.76
N GLU A 211 7.91 3.59 7.10
CA GLU A 211 8.06 3.59 5.66
C GLU A 211 8.36 2.18 5.17
N VAL A 212 7.75 1.76 4.07
CA VAL A 212 8.11 0.50 3.41
C VAL A 212 9.32 0.74 2.53
N LEU A 213 10.48 0.19 2.88
CA LEU A 213 11.74 0.45 2.17
C LEU A 213 11.82 -0.33 0.85
N GLY A 214 11.27 -1.54 0.80
CA GLY A 214 11.25 -2.33 -0.42
C GLY A 214 10.54 -3.67 -0.29
N LEU A 215 10.43 -4.35 -1.43
CA LEU A 215 9.81 -5.64 -1.61
C LEU A 215 10.62 -6.47 -2.62
N TRP A 216 10.93 -7.71 -2.28
CA TRP A 216 11.71 -8.62 -3.14
C TRP A 216 11.10 -10.02 -3.15
N ILE A 217 11.27 -10.75 -4.24
CA ILE A 217 10.76 -12.12 -4.38
C ILE A 217 11.93 -13.06 -4.63
N ALA A 218 11.98 -14.17 -3.89
CA ALA A 218 12.91 -15.27 -4.16
C ALA A 218 12.19 -16.62 -4.10
N GLN A 219 12.80 -17.65 -4.70
CA GLN A 219 12.24 -18.99 -4.68
C GLN A 219 12.13 -19.56 -3.26
N THR A 220 13.15 -19.34 -2.44
CA THR A 220 13.20 -19.80 -1.05
C THR A 220 13.71 -18.70 -0.15
N GLU A 221 13.35 -18.80 1.14
CA GLU A 221 13.92 -17.97 2.18
C GLU A 221 15.38 -18.36 2.46
N GLY A 222 16.30 -17.38 2.56
CA GLY A 222 17.69 -17.68 2.90
C GLY A 222 18.57 -16.46 3.15
N ALA A 223 19.58 -16.66 4.01
CA ALA A 223 20.53 -15.61 4.42
C ALA A 223 21.27 -14.94 3.25
N LYS A 224 21.62 -15.70 2.20
CA LYS A 224 22.29 -15.16 1.01
C LYS A 224 21.44 -14.11 0.29
N PHE A 225 20.13 -14.34 0.21
CA PHE A 225 19.22 -13.40 -0.43
C PHE A 225 19.00 -12.18 0.45
N TRP A 226 18.90 -12.36 1.77
CA TRP A 226 18.87 -11.25 2.70
C TRP A 226 20.12 -10.35 2.61
N LEU A 227 21.32 -10.92 2.46
CA LEU A 227 22.53 -10.14 2.23
C LEU A 227 22.41 -9.24 0.99
N GLN A 228 21.83 -9.78 -0.10
CA GLN A 228 21.56 -8.99 -1.31
C GLN A 228 20.57 -7.86 -1.02
N VAL A 229 19.46 -8.13 -0.33
CA VAL A 229 18.44 -7.13 0.05
C VAL A 229 19.06 -6.01 0.89
N VAL A 230 19.83 -6.36 1.92
CA VAL A 230 20.46 -5.41 2.85
C VAL A 230 21.53 -4.58 2.14
N THR A 231 22.28 -5.18 1.20
CA THR A 231 23.25 -4.47 0.35
C THR A 231 22.57 -3.50 -0.62
N GLU A 232 21.43 -3.88 -1.19
CA GLU A 232 20.63 -3.00 -2.05
C GLU A 232 20.09 -1.79 -1.27
N LEU A 233 19.58 -1.99 -0.05
CA LEU A 233 19.17 -0.89 0.84
C LEU A 233 20.32 0.10 1.05
N LYS A 234 21.54 -0.40 1.25
CA LYS A 234 22.74 0.45 1.39
C LYS A 234 23.05 1.25 0.14
N THR A 235 22.97 0.59 -1.02
CA THR A 235 23.17 1.20 -2.34
C THR A 235 22.13 2.30 -2.63
N ARG A 236 20.90 2.13 -2.13
CA ARG A 236 19.81 3.11 -2.28
C ARG A 236 19.90 4.30 -1.32
N GLY A 237 20.83 4.28 -0.37
CA GLY A 237 21.12 5.44 0.48
C GLY A 237 21.20 5.15 1.96
N VAL A 238 20.67 4.01 2.44
CA VAL A 238 20.69 3.67 3.88
C VAL A 238 22.13 3.45 4.33
N GLN A 239 22.73 4.42 5.00
CA GLN A 239 24.10 4.31 5.49
C GLN A 239 24.15 3.65 6.85
N ASP A 240 23.14 3.88 7.69
CA ASP A 240 23.15 3.39 9.05
C ASP A 240 21.78 2.94 9.57
N ILE A 241 21.81 1.97 10.49
CA ILE A 241 20.67 1.36 11.17
C ILE A 241 21.06 1.13 12.63
N PHE A 242 20.29 1.67 13.59
CA PHE A 242 20.57 1.40 15.00
C PHE A 242 20.11 0.01 15.41
N ILE A 243 18.88 -0.36 15.01
CA ILE A 243 18.27 -1.64 15.40
C ILE A 243 17.66 -2.33 14.18
N ALA A 244 18.12 -3.55 13.91
CA ALA A 244 17.51 -4.42 12.91
C ALA A 244 16.69 -5.52 13.61
N CYS A 245 15.37 -5.42 13.52
CA CYS A 245 14.43 -6.40 14.05
C CYS A 245 14.15 -7.48 13.01
N VAL A 246 14.57 -8.71 13.30
CA VAL A 246 14.49 -9.82 12.35
C VAL A 246 13.88 -11.08 12.96
N ASP A 247 13.51 -12.01 12.11
CA ASP A 247 13.12 -13.35 12.54
C ASP A 247 14.34 -14.22 12.89
N GLY A 248 14.09 -15.44 13.37
CA GLY A 248 15.13 -16.38 13.80
C GLY A 248 15.87 -17.10 12.66
N LEU A 249 15.89 -16.55 11.44
CA LEU A 249 16.52 -17.22 10.30
C LEU A 249 18.03 -17.33 10.49
N LYS A 250 18.54 -18.56 10.41
CA LYS A 250 19.97 -18.85 10.57
C LYS A 250 20.79 -18.11 9.50
N GLY A 251 21.84 -17.40 9.92
CA GLY A 251 22.72 -16.66 9.01
C GLY A 251 22.23 -15.25 8.67
N PHE A 252 21.00 -14.88 9.06
CA PHE A 252 20.45 -13.56 8.75
C PHE A 252 21.05 -12.44 9.61
N PRO A 253 21.20 -12.60 10.95
CA PRO A 253 21.92 -11.61 11.75
C PRO A 253 23.32 -11.31 11.21
N GLU A 254 24.06 -12.35 10.83
CA GLU A 254 25.42 -12.24 10.30
C GLU A 254 25.43 -11.50 8.94
N ALA A 255 24.40 -11.70 8.11
CA ALA A 255 24.25 -10.98 6.84
C ALA A 255 24.00 -9.48 7.05
N ILE A 256 23.27 -9.10 8.11
CA ILE A 256 23.06 -7.69 8.46
C ILE A 256 24.36 -7.06 8.94
N GLU A 257 25.05 -7.73 9.87
CA GLU A 257 26.31 -7.23 10.44
C GLU A 257 27.43 -7.11 9.41
N ALA A 258 27.41 -7.95 8.37
CA ALA A 258 28.35 -7.81 7.26
C ALA A 258 28.19 -6.49 6.48
N VAL A 259 26.99 -5.91 6.45
CA VAL A 259 26.68 -4.67 5.70
C VAL A 259 26.60 -3.45 6.62
N TYR A 260 26.04 -3.64 7.81
CA TYR A 260 25.84 -2.65 8.87
C TYR A 260 26.46 -3.18 10.18
N PRO A 261 27.79 -3.09 10.34
CA PRO A 261 28.49 -3.71 11.48
C PRO A 261 28.12 -3.10 12.84
N GLU A 262 27.63 -1.86 12.85
CA GLU A 262 27.21 -1.15 14.06
C GLU A 262 25.72 -1.34 14.39
N ALA A 263 24.97 -2.07 13.56
CA ALA A 263 23.56 -2.33 13.80
C ALA A 263 23.35 -3.38 14.89
N ALA A 264 22.57 -3.05 15.91
CA ALA A 264 22.12 -4.02 16.90
C ALA A 264 21.05 -4.94 16.28
N VAL A 265 21.40 -6.19 16.03
CA VAL A 265 20.42 -7.18 15.54
C VAL A 265 19.62 -7.74 16.70
N GLN A 266 18.31 -7.49 16.67
CA GLN A 266 17.33 -7.97 17.62
C GLN A 266 16.45 -9.03 16.98
N LEU A 267 16.34 -10.20 17.62
CA LEU A 267 15.36 -11.20 17.26
C LEU A 267 13.96 -10.77 17.71
N CYS A 268 13.00 -10.95 16.83
CA CYS A 268 11.61 -10.70 17.12
C CYS A 268 11.10 -11.64 18.24
N ILE A 269 10.74 -11.02 19.37
CA ILE A 269 10.15 -11.74 20.51
C ILE A 269 8.83 -12.42 20.15
N VAL A 270 7.99 -11.81 19.30
CA VAL A 270 6.73 -12.43 18.87
C VAL A 270 6.98 -13.71 18.07
N HIS A 271 7.98 -13.72 17.18
CA HIS A 271 8.39 -14.92 16.47
C HIS A 271 8.99 -15.97 17.41
N MET A 272 9.82 -15.56 18.38
CA MET A 272 10.33 -16.45 19.43
C MET A 272 9.21 -17.11 20.22
N VAL A 273 8.22 -16.33 20.67
CA VAL A 273 7.05 -16.86 21.40
C VAL A 273 6.22 -17.78 20.50
N ARG A 274 5.89 -17.37 19.27
CA ARG A 274 5.12 -18.20 18.32
C ARG A 274 5.81 -19.54 18.05
N ASN A 275 7.12 -19.52 17.80
CA ASN A 275 7.92 -20.73 17.58
C ASN A 275 7.93 -21.63 18.82
N SER A 276 7.99 -21.03 20.02
CA SER A 276 7.91 -21.77 21.28
C SER A 276 6.55 -22.47 21.45
N LEU A 277 5.44 -21.78 21.14
CA LEU A 277 4.09 -22.31 21.31
C LEU A 277 3.73 -23.42 20.31
N ASN A 278 4.47 -23.57 19.20
CA ASN A 278 4.28 -24.67 18.25
C ASN A 278 4.57 -26.05 18.88
N PHE A 279 5.38 -26.11 19.94
CA PHE A 279 5.67 -27.34 20.69
C PHE A 279 4.63 -27.65 21.77
N VAL A 280 3.72 -26.72 22.04
CA VAL A 280 2.84 -26.73 23.21
C VAL A 280 1.39 -27.03 22.78
N PRO A 281 0.72 -28.02 23.40
CA PRO A 281 -0.70 -28.27 23.17
C PRO A 281 -1.56 -27.02 23.46
N TRP A 282 -2.60 -26.81 22.66
CA TRP A 282 -3.46 -25.61 22.74
C TRP A 282 -3.93 -25.25 24.15
N LYS A 283 -4.29 -26.25 24.97
CA LYS A 283 -4.74 -26.06 26.36
C LYS A 283 -3.70 -25.40 27.27
N MET A 284 -2.41 -25.66 27.03
CA MET A 284 -1.28 -25.15 27.83
C MET A 284 -0.69 -23.86 27.25
N GLN A 285 -0.97 -23.53 25.99
CA GLN A 285 -0.36 -22.37 25.31
C GLN A 285 -0.57 -21.05 26.06
N ARG A 286 -1.74 -20.84 26.67
CA ARG A 286 -2.03 -19.62 27.43
C ARG A 286 -1.10 -19.47 28.64
N GLU A 287 -0.81 -20.57 29.33
CA GLU A 287 0.01 -20.57 30.53
C GLU A 287 1.49 -20.42 30.18
N VAL A 288 1.97 -21.20 29.21
CA VAL A 288 3.35 -21.08 28.70
C VAL A 288 3.62 -19.68 28.15
N ALA A 289 2.66 -19.09 27.41
CA ALA A 289 2.80 -17.72 26.91
C ALA A 289 2.85 -16.67 28.03
N ALA A 290 2.14 -16.89 29.16
CA ALA A 290 2.17 -15.99 30.31
C ALA A 290 3.54 -16.03 31.00
N ASP A 291 4.14 -17.21 31.14
CA ASP A 291 5.48 -17.35 31.72
C ASP A 291 6.56 -16.82 30.77
N LEU A 292 6.49 -17.10 29.46
CA LEU A 292 7.39 -16.48 28.48
C LEU A 292 7.31 -14.94 28.49
N LYS A 293 6.13 -14.40 28.81
CA LYS A 293 5.93 -12.95 28.90
C LYS A 293 6.76 -12.31 30.00
N THR A 294 6.93 -12.96 31.14
CA THR A 294 7.68 -12.39 32.27
C THR A 294 9.14 -12.11 31.90
N ILE A 295 9.72 -12.92 31.00
CA ILE A 295 11.08 -12.77 30.48
C ILE A 295 11.23 -11.40 29.80
N TYR A 296 10.48 -11.14 28.73
CA TYR A 296 10.67 -9.92 27.94
C TYR A 296 9.98 -8.67 28.50
N THR A 297 9.12 -8.82 29.51
CA THR A 297 8.56 -7.66 30.25
C THR A 297 9.37 -7.28 31.49
N SER A 298 10.49 -7.95 31.74
CA SER A 298 11.39 -7.63 32.85
C SER A 298 11.99 -6.23 32.72
N SER A 299 12.41 -5.64 33.84
CA SER A 299 13.02 -4.31 33.87
C SER A 299 14.48 -4.32 33.42
N THR A 300 15.24 -5.37 33.77
CA THR A 300 16.67 -5.53 33.45
C THR A 300 16.97 -6.90 32.86
N VAL A 301 18.16 -7.04 32.27
CA VAL A 301 18.64 -8.30 31.68
C VAL A 301 18.79 -9.38 32.75
N GLU A 302 19.28 -9.03 33.93
CA GLU A 302 19.50 -9.97 35.03
C GLU A 302 18.17 -10.56 35.53
N LEU A 303 17.14 -9.72 35.66
CA LEU A 303 15.80 -10.18 36.01
C LEU A 303 15.21 -11.06 34.91
N ALA A 304 15.40 -10.68 33.64
CA ALA A 304 14.94 -11.47 32.51
C ALA A 304 15.59 -12.87 32.47
N GLU A 305 16.88 -12.94 32.78
CA GLU A 305 17.62 -14.20 32.88
C GLU A 305 17.14 -15.07 34.05
N GLN A 306 16.82 -14.47 35.20
CA GLN A 306 16.19 -15.18 36.31
C GLN A 306 14.81 -15.73 35.91
N MET A 307 14.00 -14.94 35.19
CA MET A 307 12.71 -15.40 34.69
C MET A 307 12.85 -16.53 33.67
N LEU A 308 13.89 -16.49 32.81
CA LEU A 308 14.19 -17.60 31.90
C LEU A 308 14.59 -18.87 32.67
N GLY A 309 15.40 -18.76 33.72
CA GLY A 309 15.73 -19.91 34.59
C GLY A 309 14.51 -20.49 35.32
N ALA A 310 13.59 -19.63 35.78
CA ALA A 310 12.34 -20.07 36.38
C ALA A 310 11.41 -20.76 35.35
N PHE A 311 11.38 -20.25 34.12
CA PHE A 311 10.68 -20.87 33.00
C PHE A 311 11.23 -22.27 32.71
N GLU A 312 12.55 -22.41 32.60
CA GLU A 312 13.24 -23.68 32.35
C GLU A 312 12.92 -24.71 33.44
N ALA A 313 13.03 -24.32 34.71
CA ALA A 313 12.73 -25.20 35.85
C ALA A 313 11.29 -25.74 35.83
N ARG A 314 10.36 -24.96 35.28
CA ARG A 314 8.94 -25.33 35.19
C ARG A 314 8.61 -26.17 33.96
N TRP A 315 9.14 -25.80 32.80
CA TRP A 315 8.67 -26.30 31.50
C TRP A 315 9.65 -27.21 30.77
N ASP A 316 10.94 -27.22 31.10
CA ASP A 316 11.91 -28.01 30.33
C ASP A 316 11.73 -29.52 30.46
N LYS A 317 11.02 -29.98 31.51
CA LYS A 317 10.66 -31.40 31.63
C LYS A 317 9.74 -31.85 30.48
N ASP A 318 8.82 -31.00 30.06
CA ASP A 318 7.81 -31.32 29.04
C ASP A 318 8.20 -30.73 27.66
N TYR A 319 8.84 -29.56 27.64
CA TYR A 319 9.16 -28.77 26.44
C TYR A 319 10.60 -28.25 26.43
N PRO A 320 11.63 -29.13 26.52
CA PRO A 320 13.04 -28.72 26.65
C PRO A 320 13.57 -27.88 25.49
N SER A 321 12.96 -27.99 24.31
CA SER A 321 13.36 -27.21 23.13
C SER A 321 13.12 -25.71 23.29
N ILE A 322 12.18 -25.30 24.15
CA ILE A 322 11.84 -23.89 24.33
C ILE A 322 12.98 -23.18 25.06
N GLY A 323 13.33 -23.60 26.28
CA GLY A 323 14.43 -23.01 27.05
C GLY A 323 15.74 -22.98 26.27
N GLN A 324 16.10 -24.11 25.64
CA GLN A 324 17.29 -24.22 24.79
C GLN A 324 17.31 -23.23 23.62
N SER A 325 16.17 -22.99 22.98
CA SER A 325 16.06 -22.03 21.88
C SER A 325 16.27 -20.59 22.37
N TRP A 326 15.67 -20.23 23.51
CA TRP A 326 15.84 -18.90 24.10
C TRP A 326 17.27 -18.65 24.57
N ARG A 327 17.90 -19.63 25.24
CA ARG A 327 19.32 -19.55 25.67
C ARG A 327 20.27 -19.38 24.50
N ARG A 328 20.11 -20.18 23.44
CA ARG A 328 20.95 -20.10 22.23
C ARG A 328 20.88 -18.74 21.56
N ASN A 329 19.71 -18.11 21.62
CA ASN A 329 19.43 -16.84 20.98
C ASN A 329 19.54 -15.64 21.94
N TRP A 330 19.97 -15.85 23.19
CA TRP A 330 19.86 -14.86 24.27
C TRP A 330 20.54 -13.53 23.95
N ALA A 331 21.75 -13.58 23.38
CA ALA A 331 22.50 -12.39 22.95
C ALA A 331 21.76 -11.55 21.89
N ARG A 332 20.84 -12.15 21.12
CA ARG A 332 19.98 -11.48 20.14
C ARG A 332 18.59 -11.17 20.67
N VAL A 333 18.24 -11.68 21.85
CA VAL A 333 16.96 -11.46 22.52
C VAL A 333 17.05 -10.23 23.42
N ILE A 334 18.18 -9.99 24.08
CA ILE A 334 18.32 -8.91 25.06
C ILE A 334 18.67 -7.50 24.56
N PRO A 335 19.10 -7.23 23.31
CA PRO A 335 19.47 -5.87 22.89
C PRO A 335 18.39 -4.82 23.15
N PHE A 336 17.10 -5.20 23.10
CA PHE A 336 16.03 -4.25 23.38
C PHE A 336 16.01 -3.73 24.84
N PHE A 337 16.67 -4.39 25.80
CA PHE A 337 16.72 -3.95 27.20
C PHE A 337 17.51 -2.65 27.40
N ASP A 338 18.43 -2.32 26.50
CA ASP A 338 19.20 -1.07 26.53
C ASP A 338 18.32 0.17 26.33
N TYR A 339 17.09 -0.03 25.86
CA TYR A 339 16.14 1.01 25.55
C TYR A 339 15.08 1.18 26.65
N PRO A 340 14.56 2.40 26.84
CA PRO A 340 13.44 2.68 27.72
C PRO A 340 12.18 1.85 27.39
N PRO A 341 11.33 1.52 28.37
CA PRO A 341 10.12 0.71 28.18
C PRO A 341 9.22 1.15 27.02
N GLU A 342 9.15 2.45 26.74
CA GLU A 342 8.39 3.06 25.66
C GLU A 342 8.87 2.57 24.28
N ILE A 343 10.20 2.46 24.10
CA ILE A 343 10.81 1.97 22.86
C ILE A 343 10.84 0.44 22.83
N ARG A 344 11.03 -0.22 23.98
CA ARG A 344 11.08 -1.69 24.05
C ARG A 344 9.88 -2.28 23.33
N LYS A 345 8.69 -1.77 23.63
CA LYS A 345 7.44 -2.24 23.01
C LYS A 345 7.45 -2.08 21.50
N VAL A 346 8.06 -1.03 20.97
CA VAL A 346 8.18 -0.83 19.52
C VAL A 346 9.11 -1.86 18.90
N ILE A 347 10.25 -2.12 19.56
CA ILE A 347 11.26 -3.07 19.11
C ILE A 347 10.74 -4.51 19.16
N TYR A 348 10.25 -4.96 20.31
CA TYR A 348 9.86 -6.36 20.51
C TYR A 348 8.45 -6.69 20.02
N THR A 349 7.54 -5.71 19.88
CA THR A 349 6.25 -5.97 19.24
C THR A 349 6.40 -5.77 17.73
N THR A 350 6.25 -6.85 16.98
CA THR A 350 6.23 -6.80 15.51
C THR A 350 4.95 -6.21 14.94
N ASN A 351 4.14 -5.50 15.73
CA ASN A 351 2.90 -4.87 15.26
C ASN A 351 3.12 -4.06 13.97
N ALA A 352 4.28 -3.41 13.81
CA ALA A 352 4.61 -2.68 12.60
C ALA A 352 4.62 -3.58 11.35
N ILE A 353 5.31 -4.72 11.39
CA ILE A 353 5.45 -5.64 10.25
C ILE A 353 4.32 -6.68 10.18
N GLU A 354 3.85 -7.19 11.31
CA GLU A 354 2.73 -8.15 11.37
C GLU A 354 1.40 -7.55 10.94
N SER A 355 1.13 -6.27 11.24
CA SER A 355 -0.08 -5.62 10.74
C SER A 355 -0.08 -5.50 9.21
N ILE A 356 1.09 -5.28 8.61
CA ILE A 356 1.26 -5.32 7.15
C ILE A 356 1.11 -6.73 6.64
N ASN A 357 1.82 -7.70 7.21
CA ASN A 357 1.77 -9.09 6.78
C ASN A 357 0.34 -9.65 6.87
N MET A 358 -0.41 -9.31 7.92
CA MET A 358 -1.84 -9.64 8.03
C MET A 358 -2.66 -8.98 6.92
N SER A 359 -2.43 -7.70 6.64
CA SER A 359 -3.13 -6.97 5.58
C SER A 359 -2.83 -7.54 4.19
N LEU A 360 -1.56 -7.86 3.89
CA LEU A 360 -1.16 -8.52 2.65
C LEU A 360 -1.76 -9.93 2.53
N ARG A 361 -1.72 -10.73 3.62
CA ARG A 361 -2.38 -12.04 3.68
C ARG A 361 -3.89 -11.94 3.43
N LYS A 362 -4.54 -10.90 3.93
CA LYS A 362 -5.96 -10.64 3.68
C LYS A 362 -6.23 -10.34 2.21
N VAL A 363 -5.42 -9.51 1.57
CA VAL A 363 -5.54 -9.14 0.15
C VAL A 363 -5.36 -10.35 -0.78
N ILE A 364 -4.52 -11.32 -0.41
CA ILE A 364 -4.30 -12.53 -1.22
C ILE A 364 -5.18 -13.71 -0.85
N LYS A 365 -6.01 -13.61 0.20
CA LYS A 365 -6.75 -14.76 0.75
C LYS A 365 -7.66 -15.44 -0.28
N THR A 366 -8.23 -14.68 -1.20
CA THR A 366 -9.14 -15.17 -2.25
C THR A 366 -8.40 -15.74 -3.46
N ARG A 367 -7.07 -15.55 -3.57
CA ARG A 367 -6.27 -16.00 -4.70
C ARG A 367 -5.57 -17.32 -4.38
N SER A 368 -5.82 -18.34 -5.20
CA SER A 368 -5.18 -19.66 -5.07
C SER A 368 -3.70 -19.66 -5.47
N SER A 369 -3.37 -18.95 -6.56
CA SER A 369 -2.00 -18.77 -7.07
C SER A 369 -1.92 -17.52 -7.94
N PHE A 370 -0.73 -16.90 -8.01
CA PHE A 370 -0.42 -15.82 -8.93
C PHE A 370 0.10 -16.35 -10.26
N PRO A 371 -0.17 -15.68 -11.40
CA PRO A 371 0.33 -16.10 -12.70
C PRO A 371 1.83 -15.85 -12.88
N THR A 372 2.37 -14.78 -12.28
CA THR A 372 3.77 -14.35 -12.40
C THR A 372 4.24 -13.66 -11.12
N ASP A 373 5.55 -13.53 -10.94
CA ASP A 373 6.16 -12.75 -9.84
C ASP A 373 5.78 -11.26 -9.96
N GLU A 374 5.72 -10.72 -11.18
CA GLU A 374 5.29 -9.33 -11.44
C GLU A 374 3.86 -9.06 -10.95
N ALA A 375 2.94 -10.01 -11.11
CA ALA A 375 1.58 -9.88 -10.59
C ALA A 375 1.53 -9.82 -9.05
N VAL A 376 2.46 -10.50 -8.36
CA VAL A 376 2.62 -10.38 -6.91
C VAL A 376 3.12 -8.98 -6.56
N THR A 377 4.21 -8.54 -7.20
CA THR A 377 4.84 -7.24 -6.93
C THR A 377 3.85 -6.09 -7.12
N LYS A 378 3.09 -6.08 -8.23
CA LYS A 378 2.05 -5.07 -8.49
C LYS A 378 1.00 -5.03 -7.39
N LEU A 379 0.41 -6.17 -7.06
CA LEU A 379 -0.65 -6.23 -6.05
C LEU A 379 -0.13 -5.78 -4.68
N PHE A 380 1.07 -6.22 -4.31
CA PHE A 380 1.66 -5.87 -3.02
C PHE A 380 2.04 -4.41 -2.97
N TYR A 381 2.65 -3.84 -4.00
CA TYR A 381 2.92 -2.41 -4.10
C TYR A 381 1.64 -1.59 -3.89
N LEU A 382 0.56 -1.91 -4.62
CA LEU A 382 -0.71 -1.21 -4.50
C LEU A 382 -1.34 -1.35 -3.11
N ALA A 383 -1.30 -2.56 -2.52
CA ALA A 383 -1.77 -2.81 -1.18
C ALA A 383 -0.96 -2.02 -0.13
N LEU A 384 0.38 -2.01 -0.27
CA LEU A 384 1.30 -1.28 0.60
C LEU A 384 1.09 0.23 0.52
N ASN A 385 0.87 0.77 -0.69
CA ASN A 385 0.54 2.18 -0.88
C ASN A 385 -0.80 2.56 -0.20
N ASN A 386 -1.79 1.67 -0.24
CA ASN A 386 -3.04 1.89 0.48
C ASN A 386 -2.90 1.77 2.01
N ILE A 387 -1.99 0.92 2.48
CA ILE A 387 -1.68 0.78 3.91
C ILE A 387 -0.92 2.02 4.42
N SER A 388 0.09 2.49 3.68
CA SER A 388 0.93 3.63 4.05
C SER A 388 0.14 4.94 4.17
N LYS A 389 -0.89 5.14 3.34
CA LYS A 389 -1.83 6.29 3.45
C LYS A 389 -2.50 6.42 4.83
N LYS A 390 -2.55 5.33 5.62
CA LYS A 390 -3.13 5.34 6.97
C LYS A 390 -2.09 5.63 8.05
N TRP A 391 -0.80 5.70 7.72
CA TRP A 391 0.28 5.98 8.66
C TRP A 391 0.51 7.48 8.80
N THR A 392 -0.49 8.16 9.37
CA THR A 392 -0.48 9.62 9.52
C THR A 392 0.15 10.11 10.82
N MET A 393 0.40 9.20 11.76
CA MET A 393 0.95 9.53 13.07
C MET A 393 2.29 8.83 13.28
N PRO A 394 3.27 9.50 13.91
CA PRO A 394 4.49 8.86 14.34
C PRO A 394 4.18 7.82 15.42
N ILE A 395 5.17 6.97 15.69
CA ILE A 395 5.11 6.02 16.80
C ILE A 395 4.86 6.78 18.11
N ARG A 396 4.03 6.19 18.99
CA ARG A 396 3.69 6.79 20.28
C ARG A 396 4.96 6.96 21.11
N ASP A 397 5.07 8.09 21.81
CA ASP A 397 6.19 8.43 22.68
C ASP A 397 7.56 8.47 21.97
N TRP A 398 7.56 8.61 20.63
CA TRP A 398 8.79 8.63 19.83
C TRP A 398 9.76 9.76 20.18
N LYS A 399 9.30 10.89 20.70
CA LYS A 399 10.20 11.98 21.14
C LYS A 399 11.09 11.56 22.31
N ALA A 400 10.54 10.80 23.26
CA ALA A 400 11.34 10.25 24.36
C ALA A 400 12.36 9.24 23.83
N ALA A 401 11.95 8.45 22.83
CA ALA A 401 12.82 7.51 22.14
C ALA A 401 14.00 8.21 21.45
N LEU A 402 13.69 9.26 20.68
CA LEU A 402 14.65 10.04 19.92
C LEU A 402 15.69 10.71 20.82
N ASN A 403 15.28 11.25 21.98
CA ASN A 403 16.23 11.81 22.95
C ASN A 403 17.23 10.75 23.44
N ARG A 404 16.77 9.52 23.66
CA ARG A 404 17.66 8.43 24.07
C ARG A 404 18.60 8.00 22.93
N PHE A 405 18.07 7.87 21.71
CA PHE A 405 18.91 7.60 20.54
C PHE A 405 19.96 8.69 20.34
N THR A 406 19.63 9.94 20.61
CA THR A 406 20.57 11.07 20.50
C THR A 406 21.72 10.98 21.49
N ILE A 407 21.47 10.48 22.69
CA ILE A 407 22.51 10.26 23.71
C ILE A 407 23.32 9.00 23.41
N GLN A 408 22.67 7.93 22.97
CA GLN A 408 23.30 6.61 22.79
C GLN A 408 24.09 6.51 21.49
N PHE A 409 23.66 7.23 20.44
CA PHE A 409 24.20 7.15 19.09
C PHE A 409 24.65 8.53 18.58
N GLU A 410 25.12 9.40 19.48
CA GLU A 410 25.54 10.78 19.18
C GLU A 410 26.49 10.85 17.98
N GLU A 411 27.52 9.98 17.98
CA GLU A 411 28.54 9.91 16.92
C GLU A 411 28.01 9.40 15.57
N ARG A 412 26.82 8.78 15.55
CA ARG A 412 26.20 8.18 14.36
C ARG A 412 25.07 9.02 13.77
N LEU A 413 24.67 10.09 14.45
CA LEU A 413 23.58 10.98 14.02
C LEU A 413 24.02 12.11 13.10
N VAL A 414 25.32 12.40 13.07
CA VAL A 414 25.91 13.41 12.20
C VAL A 414 26.49 12.68 11.00
N PRO A 415 26.10 13.03 9.76
CA PRO A 415 26.81 12.51 8.59
C PRO A 415 28.22 13.09 8.62
N GLY A 416 29.22 12.19 8.71
CA GLY A 416 30.60 12.52 8.38
C GLY A 416 30.74 12.92 6.92
#